data_AF-A0A951L4U7-F1
#
_entry.id   AF-A0A951L4U7-F1
#
_cell.length_a   1.000
_cell.length_b   1.000
_cell.length_c   1.000
_cell.angle_alpha   90.00
_cell.angle_beta   90.00
_cell.angle_gamma   90.00
#
_symmetry.space_group_name_H-M   'P 1'
#
loop_
_entity.id
_entity.type
_entity.pdbx_description
1 polymer ?
#
loop_
_entity_poly.entity_id
_entity_poly.type
_entity_poly.pdbx_seq_one_letter_code
_entity_poly.pdbx_strand_id
1 'polypeptide(L)' 'MRFAVDDLKAFCLEAAAAGTARPSSRQLGDWFWEESAIGAALHALRERCLASEDERVKLIAGNFIVPAARVRITN' A
#
# COMPACT_ATOMS: atom_id res chain seq x y z
N MET A 1 3.76 10.54 -8.31
CA MET A 1 3.55 9.12 -7.95
C MET A 1 3.01 8.95 -6.54
N ARG A 2 3.69 9.44 -5.49
CA ARG A 2 3.25 9.31 -4.09
C ARG A 2 1.76 9.65 -3.87
N PHE A 3 1.33 10.84 -4.28
CA PHE A 3 -0.04 11.30 -4.01
C PHE A 3 -1.11 10.41 -4.63
N ALA A 4 -0.92 9.95 -5.87
CA ALA A 4 -1.85 9.01 -6.50
C ALA A 4 -1.93 7.67 -5.75
N VAL A 5 -0.83 7.20 -5.16
CA VAL A 5 -0.83 6.00 -4.30
C VAL A 5 -1.57 6.26 -2.99
N ASP A 6 -1.42 7.45 -2.40
CA ASP A 6 -2.13 7.83 -1.18
C ASP A 6 -3.65 7.97 -1.44
N ASP A 7 -4.05 8.54 -2.58
CA ASP A 7 -5.46 8.62 -3.01
C ASP A 7 -6.07 7.23 -3.20
N LEU A 8 -5.31 6.29 -3.79
CA LEU A 8 -5.77 4.92 -4.00
C LEU A 8 -5.99 4.17 -2.67
N LYS A 9 -5.08 4.35 -1.71
CA LYS A 9 -5.24 3.80 -0.35
C LYS A 9 -6.50 4.37 0.32
N ALA A 10 -6.66 5.69 0.27
CA ALA A 10 -7.81 6.37 0.86
C ALA A 10 -9.13 5.85 0.28
N PHE A 11 -9.25 5.85 -1.05
CA PHE A 11 -10.43 5.35 -1.76
C PHE A 11 -10.82 3.93 -1.35
N CYS A 12 -9.86 3.00 -1.33
CA CYS A 12 -10.13 1.60 -0.97
C CYS A 12 -10.52 1.43 0.50
N LEU A 13 -9.86 2.14 1.41
CA LEU A 13 -10.15 2.06 2.84
C LEU A 13 -11.51 2.69 3.16
N GLU A 14 -11.86 3.81 2.53
CA GLU A 14 -13.19 4.44 2.65
C GLU A 14 -14.29 3.54 2.11
N ALA A 15 -14.08 2.94 0.93
CA ALA A 15 -15.02 1.98 0.35
C ALA A 15 -15.25 0.76 1.26
N ALA A 16 -14.18 0.22 1.85
CA ALA A 16 -14.28 -0.90 2.78
C ALA A 16 -14.96 -0.52 4.12
N ALA A 17 -14.84 0.73 4.55
CA ALA A 17 -15.45 1.23 5.77
C ALA A 17 -16.92 1.67 5.61
N ALA A 18 -17.40 1.89 4.38
CA ALA A 18 -18.74 2.43 4.13
C ALA A 18 -19.91 1.48 4.50
N GLY A 19 -19.64 0.21 4.76
CA GLY A 19 -20.64 -0.80 5.11
C GLY A 19 -21.15 -0.75 6.55
N THR A 20 -22.16 -1.57 6.87
CA THR A 20 -22.74 -1.68 8.22
C THR A 20 -21.86 -2.47 9.21
N ALA A 21 -20.87 -3.22 8.72
CA ALA A 21 -20.01 -4.10 9.52
C ALA A 21 -19.05 -3.35 10.47
N ARG A 22 -18.81 -2.04 10.26
CA ARG A 22 -17.96 -1.17 11.10
C ARG A 22 -16.63 -1.81 11.54
N PRO A 23 -15.76 -2.24 10.61
CA PRO A 23 -14.48 -2.83 10.96
C PRO A 23 -13.58 -1.83 11.70
N SER A 24 -12.78 -2.33 12.64
CA SER A 24 -11.74 -1.52 13.30
C SER A 24 -10.64 -1.11 12.31
N SER A 25 -9.87 -0.07 12.64
CA SER A 25 -8.72 0.36 11.82
C SER A 25 -7.70 -0.75 11.63
N ARG A 26 -7.54 -1.64 12.62
CA ARG A 26 -6.66 -2.81 12.50
C ARG A 26 -7.18 -3.78 11.44
N GLN A 27 -8.45 -4.16 11.52
CA GLN A 27 -9.08 -5.06 10.55
C GLN A 27 -9.03 -4.49 9.13
N LEU A 28 -9.29 -3.19 8.96
CA LEU A 28 -9.15 -2.52 7.66
C LEU A 28 -7.70 -2.55 7.16
N GLY A 29 -6.73 -2.31 8.05
CA GLY A 29 -5.31 -2.38 7.70
C GLY A 29 -4.85 -3.78 7.31
N ASP A 30 -5.27 -4.79 8.07
CA ASP A 30 -4.94 -6.20 7.80
C ASP A 30 -5.55 -6.62 6.45
N TRP A 31 -6.85 -6.39 6.26
CA TRP A 31 -7.51 -6.64 4.97
C TRP A 31 -6.82 -5.92 3.80
N PHE A 32 -6.55 -4.61 3.94
CA PHE A 32 -5.98 -3.82 2.85
C PHE A 32 -4.60 -4.35 2.43
N TRP A 33 -3.71 -4.67 3.38
CA TRP A 33 -2.33 -5.04 3.06
C TRP A 33 -2.13 -6.55 2.82
N GLU A 34 -2.96 -7.41 3.40
CA GLU A 34 -2.78 -8.87 3.36
C GLU A 34 -3.75 -9.56 2.42
N GLU A 35 -4.97 -9.03 2.28
CA GLU A 35 -6.06 -9.72 1.56
C GLU A 35 -6.50 -9.01 0.27
N SER A 36 -6.24 -7.70 0.14
CA SER A 36 -6.73 -6.93 -0.99
C SER A 36 -5.80 -6.99 -2.22
N ALA A 37 -6.40 -6.99 -3.41
CA ALA A 37 -5.66 -6.92 -4.68
C ALA A 37 -4.86 -5.61 -4.81
N ILE A 38 -5.35 -4.50 -4.26
CA ILE A 38 -4.65 -3.20 -4.25
C ILE A 38 -3.39 -3.29 -3.39
N GLY A 39 -3.48 -3.88 -2.20
CA GLY A 39 -2.32 -4.10 -1.34
C GLY A 39 -1.23 -4.92 -2.04
N ALA A 40 -1.62 -6.04 -2.67
CA ALA A 40 -0.71 -6.85 -3.47
C ALA A 40 -0.09 -6.07 -4.64
N ALA A 41 -0.88 -5.26 -5.36
CA ALA A 41 -0.39 -4.43 -6.46
C ALA A 41 0.60 -3.35 -5.98
N LEU A 42 0.36 -2.72 -4.83
CA LEU A 42 1.27 -1.72 -4.26
C LEU A 42 2.60 -2.34 -3.80
N HIS A 43 2.58 -3.57 -3.30
CA HIS A 43 3.81 -4.34 -3.03
C HIS A 43 4.63 -4.57 -4.31
N ALA A 44 3.99 -5.10 -5.35
CA ALA A 44 4.66 -5.33 -6.64
C ALA A 44 5.17 -4.04 -7.29
N LEU A 45 4.39 -2.95 -7.19
CA LEU A 45 4.80 -1.62 -7.66
C LEU A 45 6.05 -1.14 -6.92
N ARG A 46 6.08 -1.28 -5.58
CA ARG A 46 7.25 -0.90 -4.78
C ARG A 46 8.49 -1.68 -5.21
N GLU A 47 8.39 -2.99 -5.37
CA GLU A 47 9.51 -3.83 -5.82
C GLU A 47 10.03 -3.36 -7.19
N ARG A 48 9.13 -3.13 -8.15
CA ARG A 48 9.51 -2.66 -9.48
C ARG A 48 10.16 -1.29 -9.46
N CYS A 49 9.64 -0.36 -8.64
CA CYS A 49 10.22 0.98 -8.52
C CYS A 49 11.58 0.98 -7.80
N LEU A 50 11.81 0.08 -6.84
CA LEU A 50 13.11 -0.05 -6.19
C LEU A 50 14.20 -0.60 -7.12
N ALA A 51 13.82 -1.33 -8.16
CA ALA A 51 14.72 -1.80 -9.22
C ALA A 51 14.99 -0.76 -10.32
N SER A 52 14.39 0.44 -10.25
CA SER A 52 14.61 1.54 -11.20
C SER A 52 16.06 2.03 -11.15
N GLU A 53 16.62 2.60 -12.23
CA GLU A 53 17.90 3.33 -12.17
C GLU A 53 17.74 4.76 -11.63
N ASP A 54 16.51 5.29 -11.61
CA ASP A 54 16.21 6.62 -11.08
C ASP A 54 16.15 6.60 -9.54
N GLU A 55 17.16 7.20 -8.90
CA GLU A 55 17.25 7.33 -7.44
C GLU A 55 16.06 8.06 -6.80
N ARG A 56 15.43 9.01 -7.51
CA ARG A 56 14.23 9.69 -6.99
C ARG A 56 13.04 8.73 -6.93
N VAL A 57 12.91 7.84 -7.91
CA VAL A 57 11.88 6.79 -7.93
C VAL A 57 12.10 5.81 -6.78
N LYS A 58 13.34 5.36 -6.56
CA LYS A 58 13.70 4.51 -5.42
C LYS A 58 13.35 5.17 -4.09
N LEU A 59 13.74 6.43 -3.91
CA LEU A 59 13.46 7.18 -2.68
C LEU A 59 11.96 7.27 -2.40
N ILE A 60 11.15 7.55 -3.42
CA ILE A 60 9.70 7.62 -3.26
C ILE A 60 9.13 6.24 -2.92
N ALA A 61 9.56 5.20 -3.63
CA ALA A 61 9.05 3.84 -3.44
C ALA A 61 9.42 3.23 -2.09
N GLY A 62 10.66 3.44 -1.66
CA GLY A 62 11.18 2.97 -0.39
C GLY A 62 10.43 3.53 0.82
N ASN A 63 9.99 4.79 0.73
CA ASN A 63 9.44 5.53 1.87
C ASN A 63 7.92 5.70 1.88
N PHE A 64 7.25 5.71 0.72
CA PHE A 64 5.86 6.19 0.66
C PHE A 64 4.84 5.21 0.05
N ILE A 65 5.27 4.16 -0.66
CA ILE A 65 4.32 3.22 -1.28
C ILE A 65 3.75 2.25 -0.26
N VAL A 66 4.62 1.57 0.50
CA VAL A 66 4.25 0.57 1.51
C VAL A 66 4.77 1.03 2.88
N PRO A 67 3.93 1.06 3.93
CA PRO A 67 4.38 1.36 5.30
C PRO A 67 5.47 0.39 5.74
N ALA A 68 6.47 0.88 6.49
CA ALA A 68 7.60 0.06 6.94
C ALA A 68 7.16 -1.23 7.66
N ALA A 69 6.13 -1.15 8.51
CA ALA A 69 5.57 -2.29 9.24
C ALA A 69 4.92 -3.37 8.35
N ARG A 70 4.66 -3.08 7.08
CA ARG A 70 4.03 -3.99 6.12
C ARG A 70 5.00 -4.46 5.04
N VAL A 71 6.24 -3.93 4.98
CA VAL A 71 7.24 -4.38 3.99
C VAL A 71 7.53 -5.86 4.20
N ARG A 72 7.37 -6.65 3.13
CA ARG A 72 7.69 -8.08 3.14
C ARG A 72 9.21 -8.24 3.09
N ILE A 73 9.75 -9.00 4.04
CA ILE A 73 11.17 -9.39 4.02
C ILE A 73 11.21 -10.72 3.26
N THR A 74 11.72 -10.70 2.04
CA THR A 74 12.01 -11.92 1.29
C THR A 74 13.39 -12.41 1.72
N ASN A 75 13.46 -13.63 2.25
CA ASN A 75 14.70 -14.29 2.66
C ASN A 75 15.50 -14.76 1.45
#